data_AF-A0AAN2FHV4-F1
#
_entry.id   AF-A0AAN2FHV4-F1
#
_cell.length_a   1.000
_cell.length_b   1.000
_cell.length_c   1.000
_cell.angle_alpha   90.00
_cell.angle_beta   90.00
_cell.angle_gamma   90.00
#
_symmetry.space_group_name_H-M   'P 1'
#
loop_
_entity.id
_entity.type
_entity.pdbx_description
1 polymer ?
#
loop_
_entity_poly.entity_id
_entity_poly.type
_entity_poly.pdbx_seq_one_letter_code
_entity_poly.pdbx_strand_id
1 'polypeptide(L)'
;MQNTTTSLMADDTMTFADLACLAHQNAGGILSDADNAGRAGAAAAALVTFARCTGLDADGEPAATAVVDLLADLMHLCGGTGMPFCELLVSAAQHYGCEADT
;
A
#
# COMPACT_ATOMS: atom_id res chain seq x y z
N MET A 1 8.33 -36.15 -27.88
CA MET A 1 7.29 -35.16 -28.23
C MET A 1 6.61 -34.73 -26.94
N GLN A 2 6.72 -33.42 -26.63
CA GLN A 2 5.84 -32.57 -25.80
C GLN A 2 5.71 -32.94 -24.30
N ASN A 3 6.46 -32.27 -23.41
CA ASN A 3 6.14 -31.01 -22.69
C ASN A 3 4.97 -31.13 -21.71
N THR A 4 5.27 -31.29 -20.42
CA THR A 4 4.35 -30.94 -19.34
C THR A 4 4.85 -29.64 -18.73
N THR A 5 4.21 -28.56 -19.16
CA THR A 5 4.40 -27.19 -18.70
C THR A 5 4.35 -27.12 -17.18
N THR A 6 5.50 -26.82 -16.57
CA THR A 6 5.55 -26.23 -15.23
C THR A 6 4.63 -25.01 -15.26
N SER A 7 3.51 -25.10 -14.56
CA SER A 7 2.61 -23.98 -14.33
C SER A 7 3.44 -22.88 -13.65
N LEU A 8 3.89 -21.90 -14.44
CA LEU A 8 4.39 -20.63 -13.93
C LEU A 8 3.20 -19.99 -13.21
N MET A 9 3.11 -20.19 -11.90
CA MET A 9 2.39 -19.28 -11.04
C MET A 9 3.03 -17.93 -11.30
N ALA A 10 2.31 -17.06 -12.02
CA ALA A 10 2.67 -15.66 -12.05
C ALA A 10 2.83 -15.24 -10.59
N ASP A 11 3.97 -14.65 -10.29
CA ASP A 11 4.23 -14.04 -9.01
C ASP A 11 3.16 -12.95 -8.83
N ASP A 12 2.05 -13.27 -8.16
CA ASP A 12 0.88 -12.40 -7.93
C ASP A 12 1.21 -11.31 -6.88
N THR A 13 2.50 -10.98 -6.78
CA THR A 13 3.07 -9.97 -5.92
C THR A 13 2.78 -8.61 -6.54
N MET A 14 1.97 -7.82 -5.85
CA MET A 14 1.68 -6.45 -6.26
C MET A 14 2.98 -5.65 -6.37
N THR A 15 3.22 -5.07 -7.53
CA THR A 15 4.40 -4.26 -7.83
C THR A 15 4.11 -2.77 -7.67
N PHE A 16 5.17 -1.96 -7.74
CA PHE A 16 5.01 -0.50 -7.81
C PHE A 16 4.24 -0.02 -9.05
N ALA A 17 4.36 -0.71 -10.18
CA ALA A 17 3.61 -0.38 -11.38
C ALA A 17 2.10 -0.55 -11.14
N ASP A 18 1.70 -1.58 -10.40
CA ASP A 18 0.31 -1.84 -10.04
C ASP A 18 -0.23 -0.78 -9.08
N LEU A 19 0.58 -0.36 -8.09
CA LEU A 19 0.23 0.74 -7.18
C LEU A 19 0.08 2.07 -7.93
N ALA A 20 0.99 2.38 -8.86
CA ALA A 20 0.91 3.58 -9.68
C ALA A 20 -0.35 3.59 -10.55
N CYS A 21 -0.71 2.43 -11.11
CA CYS A 21 -1.97 2.26 -11.84
C CYS A 21 -3.19 2.49 -10.94
N LEU A 22 -3.20 1.92 -9.73
CA LEU A 22 -4.27 2.11 -8.75
C LEU A 22 -4.41 3.57 -8.31
N ALA A 23 -3.29 4.26 -8.07
CA ALA A 23 -3.25 5.67 -7.74
C ALA A 23 -3.86 6.54 -8.86
N HIS A 24 -3.54 6.23 -10.13
CA HIS A 24 -4.03 6.97 -11.28
C HIS A 24 -5.55 6.80 -11.49
N GLN A 25 -6.05 5.58 -11.31
CA GLN A 25 -7.48 5.25 -11.45
C GLN A 25 -8.36 6.02 -10.45
N ASN A 26 -7.79 6.41 -9.31
CA ASN A 26 -8.52 7.08 -8.23
C ASN A 26 -8.22 8.60 -8.15
N ALA A 27 -7.40 9.15 -9.06
CA ALA A 27 -6.96 10.54 -9.02
C ALA A 27 -8.02 11.60 -9.39
N GLY A 28 -9.25 11.19 -9.76
CA GLY A 28 -10.26 12.06 -10.38
C GLY A 28 -11.57 12.29 -9.61
N GLY A 29 -11.81 11.60 -8.48
CA GLY A 29 -13.08 11.67 -7.74
C GLY A 29 -13.00 12.52 -6.48
N ILE A 30 -14.08 13.25 -6.14
CA ILE A 30 -14.28 13.69 -4.76
C ILE A 30 -14.50 12.41 -3.94
N LEU A 31 -13.55 12.08 -3.07
CA LEU A 31 -13.68 11.01 -2.09
C LEU A 31 -14.91 11.32 -1.23
N SER A 32 -16.01 10.63 -1.49
CA SER A 32 -17.08 10.55 -0.50
C SER A 32 -16.55 9.71 0.67
N ASP A 33 -16.93 10.03 1.91
CA ASP A 33 -16.51 9.29 3.12
C ASP A 33 -16.81 7.78 3.04
N ALA A 34 -17.66 7.34 2.10
CA ALA A 34 -18.01 5.94 1.86
C ALA A 34 -17.17 5.20 0.80
N ASP A 35 -16.24 5.85 0.08
CA ASP A 35 -15.50 5.18 -1.01
C ASP A 35 -14.15 4.61 -0.56
N ASN A 36 -14.15 3.34 -0.14
CA ASN A 36 -12.94 2.62 0.26
C ASN A 36 -11.94 2.43 -0.90
N ALA A 37 -12.41 2.32 -2.15
CA ALA A 37 -11.54 2.18 -3.31
C ALA A 37 -10.77 3.48 -3.58
N GLY A 38 -11.46 4.61 -3.49
CA GLY A 38 -10.84 5.93 -3.54
C GLY A 38 -9.79 6.14 -2.45
N ARG A 39 -10.08 5.75 -1.19
CA ARG A 39 -9.10 5.80 -0.08
C ARG A 39 -7.89 4.91 -0.32
N ALA A 40 -8.11 3.69 -0.81
CA ALA A 40 -7.02 2.78 -1.18
C ALA A 40 -6.15 3.36 -2.30
N GLY A 41 -6.75 4.03 -3.29
CA GLY A 41 -6.04 4.76 -4.33
C GLY A 41 -5.21 5.93 -3.81
N ALA A 42 -5.71 6.68 -2.83
CA ALA A 42 -4.96 7.74 -2.17
C ALA A 42 -3.77 7.18 -1.36
N ALA A 43 -3.97 6.05 -0.67
CA ALA A 43 -2.90 5.35 0.02
C ALA A 43 -1.82 4.85 -0.96
N ALA A 44 -2.23 4.32 -2.11
CA ALA A 44 -1.30 3.92 -3.18
C ALA A 44 -0.50 5.11 -3.72
N ALA A 45 -1.15 6.28 -3.91
CA ALA A 45 -0.46 7.49 -4.35
C ALA A 45 0.60 7.95 -3.33
N ALA A 46 0.26 7.94 -2.04
CA ALA A 46 1.20 8.28 -0.97
C ALA A 46 2.40 7.32 -0.93
N LEU A 47 2.15 6.02 -1.08
CA LEU A 47 3.19 4.99 -1.10
C LEU A 47 4.12 5.11 -2.31
N VAL A 48 3.57 5.41 -3.50
CA VAL A 48 4.36 5.70 -4.71
C VAL A 48 5.24 6.94 -4.50
N THR A 49 4.70 8.01 -3.91
CA THR A 49 5.50 9.19 -3.59
C THR A 49 6.61 8.86 -2.59
N PHE A 50 6.31 8.13 -1.52
CA PHE A 50 7.29 7.70 -0.54
C PHE A 50 8.46 6.94 -1.19
N ALA A 51 8.15 5.93 -1.99
CA ALA A 51 9.16 5.09 -2.64
C ALA A 51 10.07 5.87 -3.58
N ARG A 52 9.50 6.83 -4.34
CA ARG A 52 10.29 7.73 -5.19
C ARG A 52 11.21 8.64 -4.39
N CYS A 53 10.80 9.06 -3.19
CA CYS A 53 11.62 9.89 -2.32
C CYS A 53 12.74 9.12 -1.63
N THR A 54 12.55 7.81 -1.38
CA THR A 54 13.53 6.96 -0.70
C THR A 54 14.37 6.09 -1.64
N GLY A 55 14.04 6.06 -2.93
CA GLY A 55 14.69 5.23 -3.94
C GLY A 55 14.28 3.76 -3.88
N LEU A 56 13.14 3.45 -3.26
CA LEU A 56 12.54 2.12 -3.21
C LEU A 56 11.68 1.81 -4.45
N ASP A 57 11.54 2.74 -5.39
CA ASP A 57 10.76 2.59 -6.62
C ASP A 57 11.51 1.82 -7.73
N ALA A 58 12.53 1.03 -7.39
CA ALA A 58 13.25 0.21 -8.35
C ALA A 58 12.30 -0.82 -9.01
N ASP A 59 12.39 -0.94 -10.34
CA ASP A 59 11.54 -1.83 -11.13
C ASP A 59 11.67 -3.30 -10.64
N GLY A 60 10.55 -3.87 -10.19
CA GLY A 60 10.44 -5.27 -9.79
C GLY A 60 10.47 -5.54 -8.28
N GLU A 61 10.70 -4.54 -7.43
CA GLU A 61 10.61 -4.72 -5.98
C GLU A 61 9.14 -4.90 -5.52
N PRO A 62 8.87 -5.81 -4.56
CA PRO A 62 7.54 -5.97 -3.99
C PRO A 62 7.05 -4.70 -3.32
N ALA A 63 5.80 -4.30 -3.60
CA ALA A 63 5.14 -3.20 -2.89
C ALA A 63 5.13 -3.40 -1.36
N ALA A 64 5.10 -4.66 -0.91
CA ALA A 64 5.13 -5.04 0.49
C ALA A 64 6.39 -4.52 1.21
N THR A 65 7.55 -4.52 0.56
CA THR A 65 8.81 -3.99 1.14
C THR A 65 8.65 -2.50 1.47
N ALA A 66 8.11 -1.74 0.53
CA ALA A 66 7.89 -0.31 0.72
C ALA A 66 6.84 0.01 1.78
N VAL A 67 5.81 -0.83 1.92
CA VAL A 67 4.85 -0.71 3.03
C VAL A 67 5.55 -0.92 4.37
N VAL A 68 6.39 -1.95 4.50
CA VAL A 68 7.13 -2.22 5.75
C VAL A 68 8.07 -1.07 6.09
N ASP A 69 8.82 -0.58 5.11
CA ASP A 69 9.75 0.54 5.31
C ASP A 69 9.00 1.83 5.69
N LEU A 70 7.88 2.12 5.03
CA LEU A 70 7.02 3.25 5.41
C LEU A 70 6.50 3.13 6.84
N LEU A 71 6.06 1.94 7.27
CA LEU A 71 5.62 1.70 8.64
C LEU A 71 6.75 1.88 9.65
N ALA A 72 7.97 1.43 9.33
CA ALA A 72 9.14 1.62 10.17
C ALA A 72 9.51 3.12 10.31
N ASP A 73 9.46 3.88 9.22
CA ASP A 73 9.70 5.32 9.24
C ASP A 73 8.61 6.08 10.02
N LEU A 74 7.35 5.66 9.91
CA LEU A 74 6.26 6.19 10.73
C LEU A 74 6.45 5.86 12.22
N MET A 75 6.96 4.67 12.57
CA MET A 75 7.33 4.33 13.94
C MET A 75 8.42 5.26 14.47
N HIS A 76 9.47 5.52 13.68
CA HIS A 76 10.53 6.46 14.04
C HIS A 76 9.99 7.89 14.23
N LEU A 77 9.14 8.36 13.31
CA LEU A 77 8.48 9.67 13.41
C LEU A 77 7.64 9.80 14.68
N CYS A 78 6.80 8.79 14.95
CA CYS A 78 5.94 8.78 16.13
C CYS A 78 6.75 8.75 17.43
N GLY A 79 7.81 7.94 17.48
CA GLY A 79 8.74 7.91 18.61
C GLY A 79 9.42 9.27 18.85
N GLY A 80 9.78 9.99 17.77
CA GLY A 80 10.37 11.33 17.86
C GLY A 80 9.39 12.44 18.23
N THR A 81 8.09 12.25 18.00
CA THR A 81 7.04 13.27 18.22
C THR A 81 6.15 12.99 19.43
N GLY A 82 6.27 11.80 20.04
CA GLY A 82 5.46 11.39 21.19
C GLY A 82 4.08 10.82 20.83
N MET A 83 3.83 10.49 19.56
CA MET A 83 2.58 9.84 19.14
C MET A 83 2.62 8.33 19.41
N PRO A 84 1.53 7.71 19.90
CA PRO A 84 1.50 6.29 20.24
C PRO A 84 1.22 5.43 18.99
N PHE A 85 2.24 5.22 18.14
CA PHE A 85 2.07 4.52 16.86
C PHE A 85 1.32 3.18 16.97
N CYS A 86 1.68 2.32 17.93
CA CYS A 86 1.04 1.02 18.08
C CYS A 86 -0.47 1.13 18.39
N GLU A 87 -0.87 2.13 19.19
CA GLU A 87 -2.29 2.36 19.51
C GLU A 87 -3.05 2.90 18.29
N LEU A 88 -2.41 3.79 17.52
CA LEU A 88 -2.95 4.29 16.25
C LEU A 88 -3.12 3.17 15.22
N LEU A 89 -2.15 2.25 15.13
CA LEU A 89 -2.22 1.10 14.23
C LEU A 89 -3.34 0.13 14.62
N VAL A 90 -3.52 -0.14 15.92
CA VAL A 90 -4.65 -0.96 16.41
C VAL A 90 -5.99 -0.31 16.06
N SER A 91 -6.10 1.01 16.26
CA SER A 91 -7.32 1.76 15.91
C SER A 91 -7.60 1.74 14.41
N ALA A 92 -6.57 1.89 13.58
CA ALA A 92 -6.67 1.79 12.12
C ALA A 92 -7.15 0.39 11.67
N ALA A 93 -6.65 -0.68 12.31
CA ALA A 93 -7.09 -2.04 12.03
C ALA A 93 -8.57 -2.27 12.39
N GLN A 94 -9.05 -1.67 13.50
CA GLN A 94 -10.47 -1.71 13.86
C GLN A 94 -11.33 -0.99 12.82
N HIS A 95 -10.92 0.19 12.35
CA HIS A 95 -11.63 0.91 11.29
C HIS A 95 -11.70 0.08 10.00
N TYR A 96 -10.59 -0.49 9.57
CA TYR A 96 -10.56 -1.38 8.40
C TYR A 96 -11.52 -2.57 8.55
N GLY A 97 -11.53 -3.22 9.72
CA GLY A 97 -12.44 -4.33 10.00
C GLY A 97 -13.92 -3.92 9.97
N CYS A 98 -14.27 -2.79 10.59
CA CYS A 98 -15.65 -2.29 10.57
C CYS A 98 -16.14 -1.91 9.17
N GLU A 99 -15.25 -1.38 8.32
CA GLU A 99 -15.58 -1.00 6.94
C GLU A 99 -15.63 -2.20 5.98
N ALA A 100 -14.95 -3.30 6.29
CA ALA A 100 -14.94 -4.52 5.47
C ALA A 100 -16.19 -5.40 5.66
N ASP A 101 -16.90 -5.25 6.79
CA ASP A 101 -18.12 -6.00 7.14
C ASP A 101 -19.42 -5.36 6.59
N THR A 102 -19.32 -4.26 5.85
CA THR A 102 -20.44 -3.51 5.22
C THR A 102 -20.38 -3.54 3.70
#